data_AF-A0A7S3UWF2-F1
#
_entry.id   AF-A0A7S3UWF2-F1
#
_cell.length_a   1.000
_cell.length_b   1.000
_cell.length_c   1.000
_cell.angle_alpha   90.00
_cell.angle_beta   90.00
_cell.angle_gamma   90.00
#
_symmetry.space_group_name_H-M   'P 1'
#
loop_
_entity.id
_entity.type
_entity.pdbx_description
1 polymer ?
#
loop_
_entity_poly.entity_id
_entity_poly.type
_entity_poly.pdbx_seq_one_letter_code
_entity_poly.pdbx_strand_id
1 'polypeptide(L)'
;SAQPILEVRFSPGGRYMACYDAGFHVALWRYTLDAEAEAALAQERPEEEEQYLQDKLGPAARLMRQGWEYIGRHRSHTRAITGLEFGLREDGRTALASAAEDRTLVEYDLEGSSLEAGLLLLDQPARVEQVARPTCLAWHPLLGEDYEDRVVTANDEFKLRQWNGDNRSFRRMSLGPTFGGPLNRLMSVPLGPGAEGERAAAECGAREAEAVPVPAPSGFMAYTTAEKVIGLLALPLDGDPASAVGLIAHPGPISGAALSGDGRWLFSAGGRDLSVNMWAVDAGPLGRAAQASRREGEGPFADQLEGGRGGEAHRELVDYFYYCQLRAQGEDTTEERRAEGRVKLAELPNLMRALGHYPSEAAVAEMVAEVKYSRFTATGEVLEDLDLPGFVRLFVNHRPVLPVGTAHIERAFVALSADEYGDGRLGWRHLMNALRNAGERLSEEDLKNCLQSLVGNAEEVAERFPQLGARQFAEDILGFEDYEEDGSQEFQQQEEGFGVGDEEGAYY
;
A
#
# COMPACT_ATOMS: atom_id res chain seq x y z
N SER A 1 -30.75 6.37 -1.91
CA SER A 1 -30.38 7.55 -1.09
C SER A 1 -29.10 8.13 -1.64
N ALA A 2 -28.88 9.44 -1.54
CA ALA A 2 -27.57 10.02 -1.82
C ALA A 2 -26.61 9.54 -0.72
N GLN A 3 -25.46 8.99 -1.11
CA GLN A 3 -24.41 8.59 -0.17
C GLN A 3 -23.50 9.80 0.10
N PRO A 4 -22.94 9.93 1.32
CA PRO A 4 -21.99 11.01 1.60
C PRO A 4 -20.73 10.85 0.75
N ILE A 5 -20.22 11.98 0.26
CA ILE A 5 -18.88 12.05 -0.35
C ILE A 5 -17.86 11.97 0.78
N LEU A 6 -16.94 11.03 0.68
CA LEU A 6 -15.91 10.79 1.69
C LEU A 6 -14.61 11.54 1.38
N GLU A 7 -14.30 11.72 0.09
CA GLU A 7 -13.07 12.37 -0.33
C GLU A 7 -13.22 13.03 -1.69
N VAL A 8 -12.53 14.16 -1.87
CA VAL A 8 -12.41 14.88 -3.14
C VAL A 8 -10.92 15.06 -3.45
N ARG A 9 -10.57 14.91 -4.72
CA ARG A 9 -9.22 15.13 -5.25
C ARG A 9 -9.28 15.95 -6.52
N PHE A 10 -8.23 16.73 -6.72
CA PHE A 10 -8.01 17.50 -7.93
C PHE A 10 -6.77 16.94 -8.63
N SER A 11 -6.81 16.88 -9.96
CA SER A 11 -5.61 16.59 -10.73
C SER A 11 -4.56 17.68 -10.51
N PRO A 12 -3.25 17.39 -10.62
CA PRO A 12 -2.20 18.37 -10.45
C PRO A 12 -2.39 19.68 -11.24
N GLY A 13 -2.81 19.60 -12.51
CA GLY A 13 -3.10 20.77 -13.36
C GLY A 13 -4.48 21.40 -13.17
N GLY A 14 -5.28 20.94 -12.21
CA GLY A 14 -6.64 21.44 -11.94
C GLY A 14 -7.69 21.14 -13.01
N ARG A 15 -7.35 20.37 -14.06
CA ARG A 15 -8.27 20.02 -15.16
C ARG A 15 -9.36 19.04 -14.75
N TYR A 16 -9.09 18.14 -13.82
CA TYR A 16 -10.03 17.14 -13.34
C TYR A 16 -10.27 17.26 -11.84
N MET A 17 -11.48 16.91 -11.43
CA MET A 17 -11.86 16.71 -10.04
C MET A 17 -12.51 15.33 -9.97
N ALA A 18 -12.13 14.53 -8.98
CA ALA A 18 -12.75 13.25 -8.71
C ALA A 18 -13.15 13.15 -7.24
N CYS A 19 -14.20 12.37 -6.96
CA CYS A 19 -14.59 12.06 -5.60
C CYS A 19 -15.04 10.61 -5.50
N TYR A 20 -15.09 10.09 -4.28
CA TYR A 20 -15.81 8.85 -4.01
C TYR A 20 -16.81 8.98 -2.86
N ASP A 21 -17.85 8.15 -2.92
CA ASP A 21 -18.91 8.10 -1.93
C ASP A 21 -18.88 6.82 -1.08
N ALA A 22 -19.63 6.82 0.02
CA ALA A 22 -19.79 5.65 0.89
C ALA A 22 -20.50 4.45 0.20
N GLY A 23 -21.03 4.63 -1.01
CA GLY A 23 -21.58 3.58 -1.85
C GLY A 23 -20.56 2.95 -2.81
N PHE A 24 -19.27 3.27 -2.65
CA PHE A 24 -18.15 2.77 -3.45
C PHE A 24 -18.18 3.21 -4.92
N HIS A 25 -18.82 4.36 -5.21
CA HIS A 25 -18.78 4.97 -6.53
C HIS A 25 -17.67 6.00 -6.59
N VAL A 26 -16.89 5.98 -7.68
CA VAL A 26 -16.03 7.09 -8.08
C VAL A 26 -16.78 7.93 -9.10
N ALA A 27 -16.71 9.24 -8.94
CA ALA A 27 -17.28 10.22 -9.85
C ALA A 27 -16.19 11.16 -10.36
N LEU A 28 -16.32 11.59 -11.61
CA LEU A 28 -15.35 12.44 -12.30
C LEU A 28 -16.03 13.69 -12.86
N TRP A 29 -15.35 14.82 -12.71
CA TRP A 29 -15.66 16.09 -13.35
C TRP A 29 -14.44 16.58 -14.12
N ARG A 30 -14.71 17.27 -15.22
CA ARG A 30 -13.70 17.97 -16.02
C ARG A 30 -13.98 19.46 -15.99
N TYR A 31 -12.95 20.24 -15.74
CA TYR A 31 -13.02 21.68 -15.87
C TYR A 31 -12.93 22.05 -17.35
N THR A 32 -13.93 22.76 -17.87
CA THR A 32 -13.91 23.30 -19.23
C THR A 32 -13.84 24.82 -19.18
N LEU A 33 -12.90 25.36 -19.97
CA LEU A 33 -12.88 26.76 -20.38
C LEU A 33 -13.70 26.83 -21.67
N ASP A 34 -14.69 27.72 -21.75
CA ASP A 34 -15.56 27.86 -22.93
C ASP A 34 -14.72 28.00 -24.23
N ALA A 35 -15.11 27.29 -25.30
CA ALA A 35 -14.37 27.24 -26.57
C ALA A 35 -14.24 28.62 -27.24
N GLU A 36 -15.17 29.54 -26.96
CA GLU A 36 -15.07 30.95 -27.39
C GLU A 36 -13.94 31.70 -26.66
N ALA A 37 -13.61 31.32 -25.41
CA ALA A 37 -12.53 31.92 -24.64
C ALA A 37 -11.15 31.41 -25.09
N GLU A 38 -11.01 30.13 -25.44
CA GLU A 38 -9.79 29.58 -26.06
C GLU A 38 -9.53 30.22 -27.44
N ALA A 39 -10.58 30.40 -28.27
CA ALA A 39 -10.45 31.06 -29.57
C ALA A 39 -10.12 32.56 -29.47
N ALA A 40 -10.60 33.24 -28.43
CA ALA A 40 -10.28 34.64 -28.14
C ALA A 40 -8.85 34.82 -27.61
N LEU A 41 -8.39 33.94 -26.71
CA LEU A 41 -7.00 33.89 -26.22
C LEU A 41 -5.99 33.60 -27.34
N ALA A 42 -6.38 32.81 -28.35
CA ALA A 42 -5.54 32.51 -29.51
C ALA A 42 -5.44 33.66 -30.54
N GLN A 43 -6.23 34.74 -30.42
CA GLN A 43 -6.33 35.83 -31.41
C GLN A 43 -5.82 37.20 -30.94
N GLU A 44 -4.97 37.27 -29.91
CA GLU A 44 -4.46 38.49 -29.27
C GLU A 44 -4.45 39.79 -30.14
N ARG A 45 -5.25 40.77 -29.71
CA ARG A 45 -4.84 42.19 -29.65
C ARG A 45 -5.18 42.74 -28.25
N PRO A 46 -4.19 43.11 -27.41
CA PRO A 46 -4.42 43.24 -25.96
C PRO A 46 -5.15 44.51 -25.48
N GLU A 47 -5.20 45.58 -26.29
CA GLU A 47 -5.52 46.91 -25.75
C GLU A 47 -7.00 47.33 -25.87
N GLU A 48 -7.78 46.67 -26.74
CA GLU A 48 -9.19 47.04 -26.98
C GLU A 48 -10.19 46.19 -26.17
N GLU A 49 -9.73 45.05 -25.62
CA GLU A 49 -10.59 44.07 -24.93
C GLU A 49 -10.92 44.48 -23.49
N GLU A 50 -9.96 45.08 -22.77
CA GLU A 50 -10.14 45.41 -21.34
C GLU A 50 -11.24 46.45 -21.13
N GLN A 51 -11.39 47.37 -22.08
CA GLN A 51 -12.42 48.40 -22.02
C GLN A 51 -13.79 47.91 -22.53
N TYR A 52 -13.83 47.03 -23.54
CA TYR A 52 -15.08 46.46 -24.07
C TYR A 52 -15.71 45.42 -23.11
N LEU A 53 -14.88 44.60 -22.46
CA LEU A 53 -15.35 43.62 -21.47
C LEU A 53 -15.81 44.29 -20.17
N GLN A 54 -15.14 45.36 -19.74
CA GLN A 54 -15.58 46.16 -18.58
C GLN A 54 -16.93 46.84 -18.81
N ASP A 55 -17.21 47.34 -20.03
CA ASP A 55 -18.42 48.12 -20.33
C ASP A 55 -19.68 47.27 -20.51
N LYS A 56 -19.58 45.99 -20.91
CA LYS A 56 -20.76 45.15 -21.23
C LYS A 56 -21.04 44.02 -20.26
N LEU A 57 -20.04 43.47 -19.57
CA LEU A 57 -20.17 42.22 -18.82
C LEU A 57 -19.46 42.36 -17.47
N GLY A 58 -20.25 42.54 -16.41
CA GLY A 58 -19.71 42.59 -15.05
C GLY A 58 -18.98 41.29 -14.65
N PRO A 59 -18.22 41.28 -13.54
CA PRO A 59 -17.41 40.14 -13.10
C PRO A 59 -18.15 38.79 -13.00
N ALA A 60 -19.49 38.82 -12.85
CA ALA A 60 -20.35 37.64 -12.86
C ALA A 60 -20.37 36.89 -14.21
N ALA A 61 -20.22 37.57 -15.34
CA ALA A 61 -20.24 36.92 -16.66
C ALA A 61 -18.94 36.17 -16.99
N ARG A 62 -17.81 36.59 -16.40
CA ARG A 62 -16.53 35.89 -16.47
C ARG A 62 -16.58 34.54 -15.73
N LEU A 63 -17.33 34.48 -14.63
CA LEU A 63 -17.59 33.25 -13.88
C LEU A 63 -18.55 32.28 -14.58
N MET A 64 -19.46 32.77 -15.45
CA MET A 64 -20.47 31.92 -16.11
C MET A 64 -19.92 31.13 -17.33
N ARG A 65 -18.66 31.34 -17.72
CA ARG A 65 -18.03 30.70 -18.90
C ARG A 65 -16.95 29.68 -18.53
N GLN A 66 -16.86 29.31 -17.26
CA GLN A 66 -15.94 28.30 -16.77
C GLN A 66 -16.70 27.42 -15.78
N GLY A 67 -16.63 26.10 -15.94
CA GLY A 67 -17.48 25.22 -15.17
C GLY A 67 -16.94 23.81 -15.04
N TRP A 68 -17.32 23.16 -13.95
CA TRP A 68 -17.13 21.74 -13.76
C TRP A 68 -18.23 20.99 -14.51
N GLU A 69 -17.85 20.28 -15.57
CA GLU A 69 -18.72 19.33 -16.26
C GLU A 69 -18.67 17.97 -15.55
N TYR A 70 -19.82 17.46 -15.10
CA TYR A 70 -19.92 16.13 -14.54
C TYR A 70 -19.83 15.07 -15.64
N ILE A 71 -18.75 14.31 -15.70
CA ILE A 71 -18.51 13.31 -16.75
C ILE A 71 -19.32 12.04 -16.48
N GLY A 72 -19.29 11.54 -15.25
CA GLY A 72 -20.00 10.32 -14.89
C GLY A 72 -19.53 9.75 -13.57
N ARG A 73 -20.13 8.62 -13.20
CA ARG A 73 -19.75 7.82 -12.03
C ARG A 73 -19.72 6.34 -12.34
N HIS A 74 -18.86 5.61 -11.66
CA HIS A 74 -18.70 4.18 -11.80
C HIS A 74 -18.61 3.52 -10.41
N ARG A 75 -19.31 2.41 -10.19
CA ARG A 75 -19.13 1.60 -8.98
C ARG A 75 -17.94 0.67 -9.16
N SER A 76 -16.75 1.19 -8.90
CA SER A 76 -15.49 0.51 -9.20
C SER A 76 -15.11 -0.55 -8.18
N HIS A 77 -15.70 -0.48 -6.98
CA HIS A 77 -15.33 -1.34 -5.87
C HIS A 77 -16.55 -1.95 -5.19
N THR A 78 -16.29 -3.06 -4.49
CA THR A 78 -17.30 -3.82 -3.72
C THR A 78 -17.22 -3.55 -2.21
N ARG A 79 -16.16 -2.88 -1.75
CA ARG A 79 -15.95 -2.43 -0.37
C ARG A 79 -15.45 -0.98 -0.33
N ALA A 80 -15.24 -0.48 0.90
CA ALA A 80 -14.80 0.88 1.16
C ALA A 80 -13.55 1.24 0.34
N ILE A 81 -13.64 2.35 -0.38
CA ILE A 81 -12.50 2.94 -1.10
C ILE A 81 -11.62 3.60 -0.07
N THR A 82 -10.34 3.22 -0.04
CA THR A 82 -9.35 3.68 0.94
C THR A 82 -8.31 4.61 0.32
N GLY A 83 -8.28 4.70 -1.00
CA GLY A 83 -7.49 5.72 -1.69
C GLY A 83 -8.07 6.05 -3.05
N LEU A 84 -8.01 7.34 -3.39
CA LEU A 84 -8.31 7.89 -4.70
C LEU A 84 -7.24 8.94 -4.97
N GLU A 85 -6.42 8.77 -5.99
CA GLU A 85 -5.32 9.71 -6.26
C GLU A 85 -5.11 9.95 -7.75
N PHE A 86 -4.87 11.21 -8.08
CA PHE A 86 -4.34 11.60 -9.38
C PHE A 86 -2.82 11.49 -9.38
N GLY A 87 -2.27 11.00 -10.48
CA GLY A 87 -0.85 10.92 -10.75
C GLY A 87 -0.51 11.58 -12.07
N LEU A 88 0.76 11.94 -12.23
CA LEU A 88 1.31 12.33 -13.52
C LEU A 88 2.19 11.18 -14.01
N ARG A 89 1.85 10.65 -15.20
CA ARG A 89 2.62 9.61 -15.88
C ARG A 89 3.93 10.20 -16.43
N GLU A 90 4.91 9.34 -16.72
CA GLU A 90 6.17 9.74 -17.38
C GLU A 90 5.89 10.48 -18.70
N ASP A 91 4.86 10.05 -19.42
CA ASP A 91 4.44 10.68 -20.67
C ASP A 91 3.62 11.97 -20.48
N GLY A 92 3.52 12.49 -19.25
CA GLY A 92 2.82 13.72 -18.90
C GLY A 92 1.29 13.61 -18.88
N ARG A 93 0.70 12.44 -19.10
CA ARG A 93 -0.75 12.28 -18.96
C ARG A 93 -1.14 12.22 -17.49
N THR A 94 -2.27 12.85 -17.17
CA THR A 94 -2.91 12.67 -15.86
C THR A 94 -3.52 11.28 -15.80
N ALA A 95 -3.21 10.52 -14.75
CA ALA A 95 -3.84 9.25 -14.44
C ALA A 95 -4.67 9.38 -13.16
N LEU A 96 -5.76 8.63 -13.08
CA LEU A 96 -6.58 8.52 -11.86
C LEU A 96 -6.65 7.05 -11.47
N ALA A 97 -6.34 6.76 -10.20
CA ALA A 97 -6.47 5.42 -9.66
C ALA A 97 -7.19 5.42 -8.32
N SER A 98 -7.86 4.31 -8.02
CA SER A 98 -8.46 4.05 -6.71
C SER A 98 -8.10 2.65 -6.19
N ALA A 99 -7.95 2.55 -4.87
CA ALA A 99 -7.76 1.29 -4.16
C ALA A 99 -8.80 1.15 -3.05
N ALA A 100 -9.16 -0.08 -2.71
CA ALA A 100 -10.22 -0.36 -1.74
C ALA A 100 -9.95 -1.60 -0.90
N GLU A 101 -10.70 -1.75 0.19
CA GLU A 101 -10.69 -2.93 1.07
C GLU A 101 -11.07 -4.24 0.37
N ASP A 102 -11.61 -4.17 -0.85
CA ASP A 102 -11.85 -5.35 -1.68
C ASP A 102 -10.57 -5.90 -2.34
N ARG A 103 -9.41 -5.33 -1.97
CA ARG A 103 -8.06 -5.74 -2.39
C ARG A 103 -7.79 -5.48 -3.86
N THR A 104 -8.56 -4.59 -4.48
CA THR A 104 -8.37 -4.23 -5.88
C THR A 104 -7.88 -2.80 -6.04
N LEU A 105 -7.13 -2.61 -7.12
CA LEU A 105 -6.64 -1.35 -7.62
C LEU A 105 -7.22 -1.13 -9.02
N VAL A 106 -7.85 0.01 -9.23
CA VAL A 106 -8.55 0.36 -10.47
C VAL A 106 -7.96 1.63 -11.05
N GLU A 107 -7.76 1.66 -12.36
CA GLU A 107 -7.43 2.87 -13.11
C GLU A 107 -8.58 3.29 -14.01
N TYR A 108 -8.75 4.59 -14.17
CA TYR A 108 -9.82 5.17 -14.96
C TYR A 108 -9.28 5.72 -16.27
N ASP A 109 -10.00 5.46 -17.35
CA ASP A 109 -9.70 6.02 -18.67
C ASP A 109 -10.25 7.44 -18.75
N LEU A 110 -9.44 8.42 -18.38
CA LEU A 110 -9.85 9.83 -18.39
C LEU A 110 -10.11 10.38 -19.80
N GLU A 111 -9.43 9.85 -20.81
CA GLU A 111 -9.55 10.31 -22.21
C GLU A 111 -10.77 9.69 -22.90
N GLY A 112 -11.04 8.41 -22.65
CA GLY A 112 -12.23 7.70 -23.15
C GLY A 112 -13.52 8.05 -22.40
N SER A 113 -13.41 8.57 -21.17
CA SER A 113 -14.58 8.97 -20.37
C SER A 113 -15.23 10.25 -20.92
N SER A 114 -16.56 10.24 -21.03
CA SER A 114 -17.33 11.36 -21.57
C SER A 114 -18.74 11.39 -20.98
N LEU A 115 -19.50 12.46 -21.24
CA LEU A 115 -20.90 12.58 -20.82
C LEU A 115 -21.77 11.42 -21.34
N GLU A 116 -21.46 10.91 -22.53
CA GLU A 116 -22.23 9.83 -23.17
C GLU A 116 -21.79 8.45 -22.69
N ALA A 117 -20.48 8.24 -22.55
CA ALA A 117 -19.91 6.95 -22.13
C ALA A 117 -19.91 6.74 -20.60
N GLY A 118 -20.01 7.83 -19.83
CA GLY A 118 -19.77 7.84 -18.40
C GLY A 118 -18.28 7.73 -18.05
N LEU A 119 -18.01 7.33 -16.81
CA LEU A 119 -16.66 7.08 -16.31
C LEU A 119 -16.25 5.64 -16.65
N LEU A 120 -15.24 5.49 -17.50
CA LEU A 120 -14.72 4.20 -17.96
C LEU A 120 -13.50 3.78 -17.14
N LEU A 121 -13.32 2.46 -17.03
CA LEU A 121 -12.10 1.86 -16.48
C LEU A 121 -11.09 1.68 -17.60
N LEU A 122 -9.81 1.93 -17.31
CA LEU A 122 -8.73 1.74 -18.28
C LEU A 122 -8.45 0.25 -18.50
N ASP A 123 -8.50 -0.55 -17.44
CA ASP A 123 -8.36 -2.00 -17.47
C ASP A 123 -9.22 -2.65 -16.37
N GLN A 124 -9.28 -3.98 -16.36
CA GLN A 124 -9.93 -4.75 -15.31
C GLN A 124 -9.30 -4.46 -13.93
N PRO A 125 -10.10 -4.46 -12.84
CA PRO A 125 -9.58 -4.29 -11.49
C PRO A 125 -8.44 -5.27 -11.19
N ALA A 126 -7.27 -4.75 -10.83
CA ALA A 126 -6.09 -5.55 -10.52
C ALA A 126 -6.10 -5.91 -9.03
N ARG A 127 -5.94 -7.19 -8.70
CA ARG A 127 -5.82 -7.62 -7.30
C ARG A 127 -4.44 -7.28 -6.77
N VAL A 128 -4.38 -6.49 -5.70
CA VAL A 128 -3.14 -6.02 -5.06
C VAL A 128 -2.89 -6.64 -3.69
N GLU A 129 -3.88 -7.31 -3.09
CA GLU A 129 -3.66 -8.04 -1.83
C GLU A 129 -4.27 -9.44 -1.84
N GLN A 130 -3.60 -10.36 -1.14
CA GLN A 130 -4.15 -11.70 -0.90
C GLN A 130 -5.00 -11.73 0.36
N VAL A 131 -4.47 -11.20 1.47
CA VAL A 131 -5.07 -11.28 2.82
C VAL A 131 -5.32 -9.89 3.40
N ALA A 132 -4.27 -9.06 3.46
CA ALA A 132 -4.33 -7.69 3.95
C ALA A 132 -5.36 -6.83 3.20
N ARG A 133 -5.75 -5.71 3.79
CA ARG A 133 -6.64 -4.71 3.20
C ARG A 133 -5.86 -3.44 2.90
N PRO A 134 -5.96 -2.90 1.65
CA PRO A 134 -5.39 -1.61 1.33
C PRO A 134 -5.97 -0.51 2.22
N THR A 135 -5.12 0.33 2.79
CA THR A 135 -5.50 1.43 3.70
C THR A 135 -5.25 2.81 3.10
N CYS A 136 -4.36 2.93 2.11
CA CYS A 136 -4.23 4.13 1.30
C CYS A 136 -3.57 3.85 -0.06
N LEU A 137 -3.67 4.84 -0.95
CA LEU A 137 -3.08 4.83 -2.30
C LEU A 137 -2.25 6.10 -2.49
N ALA A 138 -1.12 6.00 -3.19
CA ALA A 138 -0.37 7.12 -3.69
C ALA A 138 0.34 6.78 -5.00
N TRP A 139 0.67 7.80 -5.80
CA TRP A 139 1.62 7.64 -6.90
C TRP A 139 3.04 7.83 -6.35
N HIS A 140 3.95 6.92 -6.71
CA HIS A 140 5.36 7.10 -6.42
C HIS A 140 5.87 8.28 -7.25
N PRO A 141 6.55 9.28 -6.66
CA PRO A 141 7.08 10.39 -7.44
C PRO A 141 8.17 9.90 -8.39
N LEU A 142 8.14 10.37 -9.63
CA LEU A 142 9.23 10.16 -10.58
C LEU A 142 10.38 11.10 -10.20
N LEU A 143 11.50 10.52 -9.77
CA LEU A 143 12.70 11.26 -9.40
C LEU A 143 13.84 10.92 -10.36
N GLY A 144 14.35 11.91 -11.10
CA GLY A 144 15.63 11.86 -11.85
C GLY A 144 15.89 10.59 -12.66
N GLU A 145 16.44 9.56 -12.01
CA GLU A 145 16.82 8.26 -12.60
C GLU A 145 15.70 7.20 -12.56
N ASP A 146 14.49 7.55 -12.11
CA ASP A 146 13.32 6.65 -12.13
C ASP A 146 12.63 6.73 -13.51
N TYR A 147 12.67 5.62 -14.25
CA TYR A 147 12.04 5.46 -15.57
C TYR A 147 10.78 4.56 -15.53
N GLU A 148 10.12 4.51 -14.38
CA GLU A 148 8.97 3.63 -14.19
C GLU A 148 7.90 4.30 -13.33
N ASP A 149 6.73 4.52 -13.92
CA ASP A 149 5.52 4.88 -13.20
C ASP A 149 5.18 3.79 -12.20
N ARG A 150 5.05 4.16 -10.92
CA ARG A 150 4.68 3.24 -9.86
C ARG A 150 3.53 3.76 -9.03
N VAL A 151 2.68 2.83 -8.64
CA VAL A 151 1.60 3.05 -7.67
C VAL A 151 2.02 2.40 -6.36
N VAL A 152 1.82 3.11 -5.25
CA VAL A 152 2.10 2.66 -3.89
C VAL A 152 0.79 2.43 -3.16
N THR A 153 0.63 1.25 -2.57
CA THR A 153 -0.48 0.94 -1.65
C THR A 153 0.07 0.67 -0.26
N ALA A 154 -0.55 1.26 0.77
CA ALA A 154 -0.34 0.82 2.15
C ALA A 154 -1.42 -0.20 2.54
N ASN A 155 -1.16 -1.01 3.56
CA ASN A 155 -2.14 -1.97 4.08
C ASN A 155 -2.19 -2.05 5.61
N ASP A 156 -3.19 -2.78 6.11
CA ASP A 156 -3.44 -3.03 7.54
C ASP A 156 -2.39 -3.90 8.24
N GLU A 157 -1.43 -4.46 7.50
CA GLU A 157 -0.25 -5.18 8.02
C GLU A 157 1.01 -4.30 8.05
N PHE A 158 0.85 -2.98 7.99
CA PHE A 158 1.91 -1.97 8.02
C PHE A 158 2.90 -2.09 6.85
N LYS A 159 2.48 -2.67 5.72
CA LYS A 159 3.34 -2.79 4.53
C LYS A 159 3.04 -1.69 3.53
N LEU A 160 4.09 -1.24 2.85
CA LEU A 160 4.03 -0.43 1.65
C LEU A 160 4.40 -1.30 0.46
N ARG A 161 3.51 -1.40 -0.52
CA ARG A 161 3.66 -2.21 -1.72
C ARG A 161 3.75 -1.32 -2.95
N GLN A 162 4.70 -1.60 -3.82
CA GLN A 162 4.90 -0.86 -5.06
C GLN A 162 4.52 -1.73 -6.27
N TRP A 163 3.75 -1.14 -7.17
CA TRP A 163 3.22 -1.76 -8.38
C TRP A 163 3.63 -0.94 -9.59
N ASN A 164 4.00 -1.59 -10.69
CA ASN A 164 4.14 -0.90 -11.96
C ASN A 164 2.79 -0.28 -12.36
N GLY A 165 2.81 0.98 -12.80
CA GLY A 165 1.61 1.75 -13.10
C GLY A 165 0.85 1.25 -14.32
N ASP A 166 1.50 0.56 -15.25
CA ASP A 166 0.91 0.15 -16.52
C ASP A 166 0.37 -1.27 -16.45
N ASN A 167 1.23 -2.23 -16.13
CA ASN A 167 0.89 -3.66 -16.13
C ASN A 167 0.57 -4.23 -14.74
N ARG A 168 0.60 -3.38 -13.69
CA ARG A 168 0.26 -3.75 -12.31
C ARG A 168 1.09 -4.89 -11.75
N SER A 169 2.26 -5.16 -12.32
CA SER A 169 3.18 -6.15 -11.78
C SER A 169 3.85 -5.62 -10.50
N PHE A 170 4.01 -6.52 -9.53
CA PHE A 170 4.64 -6.21 -8.25
C PHE A 170 6.11 -5.82 -8.43
N ARG A 171 6.59 -4.85 -7.63
CA ARG A 171 7.98 -4.37 -7.66
C ARG A 171 8.69 -4.53 -6.33
N ARG A 172 8.01 -4.21 -5.22
CA ARG A 172 8.65 -4.18 -3.90
C ARG A 172 7.62 -4.21 -2.78
N MET A 173 7.96 -4.88 -1.70
CA MET A 173 7.34 -4.71 -0.39
C MET A 173 8.35 -4.09 0.56
N SER A 174 7.89 -3.17 1.39
CA SER A 174 8.67 -2.55 2.45
C SER A 174 7.85 -2.44 3.71
N LEU A 175 8.51 -2.57 4.86
CA LEU A 175 7.89 -2.27 6.14
C LEU A 175 7.70 -0.75 6.27
N GLY A 176 6.46 -0.31 6.47
CA GLY A 176 6.14 1.06 6.80
C GLY A 176 6.28 1.33 8.30
N PRO A 177 6.03 2.58 8.74
CA PRO A 177 5.93 2.91 10.15
C PRO A 177 4.93 2.00 10.88
N THR A 178 5.34 1.40 12.01
CA THR A 178 4.53 0.46 12.81
C THR A 178 3.90 1.09 14.06
N PHE A 179 3.96 2.42 14.18
CA PHE A 179 3.41 3.17 15.30
C PHE A 179 2.23 4.02 14.84
N GLY A 180 1.21 4.18 15.70
CA GLY A 180 0.01 4.96 15.37
C GLY A 180 -1.01 4.25 14.48
N GLY A 181 -0.87 2.93 14.30
CA GLY A 181 -1.72 2.14 13.40
C GLY A 181 -1.28 2.24 11.93
N PRO A 182 -1.93 1.49 11.03
CA PRO A 182 -1.60 1.49 9.60
C PRO A 182 -1.71 2.87 8.96
N LEU A 183 -0.94 3.09 7.89
CA LEU A 183 -0.98 4.34 7.13
C LEU A 183 -2.33 4.47 6.44
N ASN A 184 -3.03 5.60 6.66
CA ASN A 184 -4.31 5.91 6.01
C ASN A 184 -4.20 7.01 4.95
N ARG A 185 -3.03 7.65 4.81
CA ARG A 185 -2.73 8.57 3.72
C ARG A 185 -1.22 8.59 3.45
N LEU A 186 -0.86 8.71 2.18
CA LEU A 186 0.50 8.91 1.73
C LEU A 186 0.50 9.96 0.62
N MET A 187 1.33 11.00 0.73
CA MET A 187 1.32 12.15 -0.18
C MET A 187 2.75 12.52 -0.57
N SER A 188 3.01 12.72 -1.85
CA SER A 188 4.30 13.26 -2.30
C SER A 188 4.47 14.70 -1.80
N VAL A 189 5.62 15.01 -1.21
CA VAL A 189 5.92 16.38 -0.77
C VAL A 189 6.41 17.19 -1.97
N PRO A 190 5.69 18.22 -2.43
CA PRO A 190 6.13 19.03 -3.57
C PRO A 190 7.31 19.92 -3.18
N LEU A 191 8.19 20.18 -4.14
CA LEU A 191 9.22 21.20 -4.02
C LEU A 191 8.59 22.58 -4.28
N GLY A 192 8.75 23.48 -3.32
CA GLY A 192 8.28 24.86 -3.46
C GLY A 192 9.02 25.66 -4.54
N PRO A 193 8.49 26.84 -4.91
CA PRO A 193 9.12 27.73 -5.88
C PRO A 193 10.49 28.20 -5.36
N GLY A 194 11.54 27.83 -6.09
CA GLY A 194 12.94 28.10 -5.77
C GLY A 194 13.87 27.35 -6.74
N ALA A 195 15.17 27.63 -6.70
CA ALA A 195 16.12 27.10 -7.69
C ALA A 195 16.11 25.56 -7.80
N GLU A 196 15.86 24.85 -6.70
CA GLU A 196 15.73 23.37 -6.71
C GLU A 196 14.41 22.91 -7.34
N GLY A 197 13.28 23.55 -6.99
CA GLY A 197 11.98 23.25 -7.59
C GLY A 197 11.92 23.61 -9.07
N GLU A 198 12.54 24.71 -9.49
CA GLU A 198 12.65 25.13 -10.89
C GLU A 198 13.52 24.16 -11.72
N ARG A 199 14.63 23.68 -11.15
CA ARG A 199 15.46 22.65 -11.80
C ARG A 199 14.72 21.34 -11.93
N ALA A 200 14.12 20.86 -10.84
CA ALA A 200 13.36 19.62 -10.84
C ALA A 200 12.15 19.69 -11.80
N ALA A 201 11.46 20.84 -11.88
CA ALA A 201 10.38 21.05 -12.83
C ALA A 201 10.86 21.07 -14.30
N ALA A 202 12.07 21.59 -14.55
CA ALA A 202 12.69 21.54 -15.87
C ALA A 202 13.11 20.11 -16.28
N GLU A 203 13.60 19.31 -15.32
CA GLU A 203 13.97 17.90 -15.51
C GLU A 203 12.73 17.00 -15.69
N CYS A 204 11.65 17.24 -14.95
CA CYS A 204 10.36 16.55 -15.10
C CYS A 204 9.59 16.97 -16.38
N GLY A 205 10.14 17.87 -17.19
CA GLY A 205 9.54 18.31 -18.46
C GLY A 205 8.26 19.11 -18.26
N ALA A 206 8.37 20.36 -17.80
CA ALA A 206 7.26 21.31 -17.83
C ALA A 206 6.66 21.39 -19.24
N ARG A 207 5.42 20.92 -19.42
CA ARG A 207 4.68 21.01 -20.68
C ARG A 207 3.80 22.24 -20.67
N GLU A 208 3.90 23.04 -21.73
CA GLU A 208 3.25 24.34 -21.93
C GLU A 208 1.69 24.31 -21.98
N ALA A 209 1.05 23.16 -21.72
CA ALA A 209 -0.37 22.92 -21.99
C ALA A 209 -1.29 22.87 -20.74
N GLU A 210 -0.78 22.96 -19.51
CA GLU A 210 -1.62 23.02 -18.31
C GLU A 210 -1.79 24.46 -17.79
N ALA A 211 -3.01 24.82 -17.41
CA ALA A 211 -3.36 26.17 -16.93
C ALA A 211 -2.67 26.54 -15.60
N VAL A 212 -2.15 25.55 -14.86
CA VAL A 212 -1.44 25.71 -13.58
C VAL A 212 -0.15 24.88 -13.60
N PRO A 213 1.03 25.47 -13.33
CA PRO A 213 2.28 24.71 -13.25
C PRO A 213 2.24 23.66 -12.14
N VAL A 214 2.56 22.40 -12.49
CA VAL A 214 2.66 21.29 -11.52
C VAL A 214 4.01 21.39 -10.79
N PRO A 215 4.04 21.49 -9.45
CA PRO A 215 5.29 21.51 -8.70
C PRO A 215 5.99 20.15 -8.78
N ALA A 216 7.30 20.17 -8.98
CA ALA A 216 8.10 18.94 -9.02
C ALA A 216 8.07 18.23 -7.66
N PRO A 217 8.02 16.90 -7.62
CA PRO A 217 8.06 16.16 -6.37
C PRO A 217 9.45 16.23 -5.72
N SER A 218 9.49 16.16 -4.39
CA SER A 218 10.74 16.00 -3.65
C SER A 218 11.07 14.52 -3.41
N GLY A 219 12.26 14.26 -2.86
CA GLY A 219 12.67 12.93 -2.38
C GLY A 219 11.95 12.45 -1.11
N PHE A 220 10.78 13.02 -0.78
CA PHE A 220 10.07 12.77 0.47
C PHE A 220 8.56 12.63 0.25
N MET A 221 7.94 11.84 1.12
CA MET A 221 6.49 11.69 1.20
C MET A 221 6.02 12.01 2.62
N ALA A 222 4.88 12.68 2.77
CA ALA A 222 4.19 12.82 4.03
C ALA A 222 3.18 11.68 4.19
N TYR A 223 2.99 11.21 5.43
CA TYR A 223 1.98 10.21 5.73
C TYR A 223 1.15 10.58 6.95
N THR A 224 -0.02 9.99 7.01
CA THR A 224 -0.82 9.92 8.23
C THR A 224 -1.16 8.47 8.53
N THR A 225 -1.39 8.21 9.81
CA THR A 225 -1.84 6.90 10.30
C THR A 225 -3.31 6.96 10.66
N ALA A 226 -3.96 5.79 10.75
CA ALA A 226 -5.36 5.67 11.13
C ALA A 226 -5.69 6.37 12.46
N GLU A 227 -4.73 6.40 13.38
CA GLU A 227 -4.88 7.06 14.67
C GLU A 227 -4.31 8.49 14.62
N LYS A 228 -3.26 8.73 15.40
CA LYS A 228 -2.88 10.05 15.86
C LYS A 228 -1.58 10.56 15.27
N VAL A 229 -0.92 9.78 14.43
CA VAL A 229 0.44 10.08 13.96
C VAL A 229 0.43 10.64 12.55
N ILE A 230 1.19 11.72 12.37
CA ILE A 230 1.66 12.20 11.05
C ILE A 230 3.16 12.05 10.97
N GLY A 231 3.71 12.01 9.77
CA GLY A 231 5.14 11.95 9.60
C GLY A 231 5.64 12.14 8.18
N LEU A 232 6.95 11.93 8.01
CA LEU A 232 7.64 11.99 6.72
C LEU A 232 8.39 10.68 6.47
N LEU A 233 8.46 10.30 5.21
CA LEU A 233 9.25 9.20 4.66
C LEU A 233 10.23 9.76 3.64
N ALA A 234 11.49 9.32 3.68
CA ALA A 234 12.50 9.60 2.67
C ALA A 234 12.56 8.47 1.64
N LEU A 235 12.74 8.83 0.37
CA LEU A 235 12.83 7.87 -0.72
C LEU A 235 14.25 7.31 -0.90
N PRO A 236 14.41 6.05 -1.34
CA PRO A 236 13.34 5.11 -1.72
C PRO A 236 12.61 4.50 -0.51
N LEU A 237 11.35 4.05 -0.71
CA LEU A 237 10.59 3.30 0.29
C LEU A 237 11.14 1.86 0.39
N ASP A 238 12.15 1.67 1.22
CA ASP A 238 12.92 0.42 1.33
C ASP A 238 12.78 -0.29 2.69
N GLY A 239 12.07 0.33 3.64
CA GLY A 239 11.89 -0.15 5.01
C GLY A 239 13.01 0.25 5.98
N ASP A 240 13.89 1.18 5.58
CA ASP A 240 14.90 1.73 6.48
C ASP A 240 14.25 2.61 7.58
N PRO A 241 14.41 2.28 8.88
CA PRO A 241 13.88 3.07 9.98
C PRO A 241 14.43 4.50 10.03
N ALA A 242 15.67 4.72 9.55
CA ALA A 242 16.27 6.05 9.45
C ALA A 242 15.64 6.90 8.34
N SER A 243 14.86 6.29 7.45
CA SER A 243 14.11 6.98 6.39
C SER A 243 12.70 7.35 6.83
N ALA A 244 12.32 7.14 8.09
CA ALA A 244 11.00 7.50 8.61
C ALA A 244 11.09 8.36 9.88
N VAL A 245 10.19 9.34 10.00
CA VAL A 245 9.93 10.07 11.24
C VAL A 245 8.43 10.23 11.41
N GLY A 246 7.96 10.25 12.65
CA GLY A 246 6.57 10.53 12.97
C GLY A 246 6.42 11.22 14.31
N LEU A 247 5.31 11.93 14.47
CA LEU A 247 4.93 12.60 15.72
C LEU A 247 3.43 12.48 15.95
N ILE A 248 3.02 12.58 17.21
CA ILE A 248 1.61 12.59 17.60
C ILE A 248 1.03 13.97 17.26
N ALA A 249 0.11 14.01 16.31
CA ALA A 249 -0.55 15.22 15.83
C ALA A 249 -1.88 15.51 16.55
N HIS A 250 -2.60 14.48 16.98
CA HIS A 250 -3.94 14.57 17.58
C HIS A 250 -4.06 13.60 18.78
N PRO A 251 -5.05 13.74 19.67
CA PRO A 251 -5.30 12.78 20.75
C PRO A 251 -6.07 11.53 20.29
N GLY A 252 -6.57 11.51 19.06
CA GLY A 252 -7.32 10.41 18.45
C GLY A 252 -7.17 10.38 16.92
N PRO A 253 -8.12 9.75 16.20
CA PRO A 253 -8.03 9.54 14.75
C PRO A 253 -7.91 10.83 13.93
N ILE A 254 -7.02 10.79 12.92
CA ILE A 254 -6.86 11.82 11.91
C ILE A 254 -7.91 11.61 10.82
N SER A 255 -8.85 12.55 10.70
CA SER A 255 -9.94 12.51 9.72
C SER A 255 -9.53 13.02 8.33
N GLY A 256 -8.39 13.70 8.23
CA GLY A 256 -7.88 14.20 6.96
C GLY A 256 -6.55 14.92 7.10
N ALA A 257 -5.80 14.99 6.01
CA ALA A 257 -4.56 15.74 5.93
C ALA A 257 -4.26 16.23 4.51
N ALA A 258 -3.58 17.37 4.40
CA ALA A 258 -3.23 17.95 3.12
C ALA A 258 -1.90 18.71 3.20
N LEU A 259 -1.11 18.66 2.13
CA LEU A 259 0.09 19.48 1.99
C LEU A 259 -0.25 20.81 1.31
N SER A 260 0.47 21.87 1.67
CA SER A 260 0.49 23.10 0.87
C SER A 260 1.14 22.84 -0.48
N GLY A 261 0.74 23.59 -1.51
CA GLY A 261 1.28 23.41 -2.88
C GLY A 261 2.80 23.64 -3.01
N ASP A 262 3.42 24.27 -2.02
CA ASP A 262 4.87 24.47 -1.92
C ASP A 262 5.58 23.47 -0.99
N GLY A 263 4.84 22.53 -0.39
CA GLY A 263 5.34 21.48 0.47
C GLY A 263 5.84 21.95 1.83
N ARG A 264 5.76 23.25 2.13
CA ARG A 264 6.29 23.84 3.39
C ARG A 264 5.40 23.57 4.59
N TRP A 265 4.13 23.26 4.36
CA TRP A 265 3.15 23.05 5.41
C TRP A 265 2.36 21.75 5.20
N LEU A 266 2.19 21.00 6.29
CA LEU A 266 1.26 19.89 6.38
C LEU A 266 0.12 20.31 7.30
N PHE A 267 -1.12 20.06 6.89
CA PHE A 267 -2.32 20.26 7.69
C PHE A 267 -2.88 18.89 8.10
N SER A 268 -3.31 18.77 9.35
CA SER A 268 -3.98 17.57 9.87
C SER A 268 -5.26 17.97 10.61
N ALA A 269 -6.33 17.20 10.44
CA ALA A 269 -7.61 17.40 11.11
C ALA A 269 -7.92 16.23 12.04
N GLY A 270 -8.28 16.49 13.30
CA GLY A 270 -8.42 15.47 14.35
C GLY A 270 -9.84 14.98 14.60
N GLY A 271 -10.73 15.09 13.61
CA GLY A 271 -12.10 14.57 13.66
C GLY A 271 -12.88 14.97 14.92
N ARG A 272 -12.86 14.09 15.93
CA ARG A 272 -13.55 14.27 17.22
C ARG A 272 -12.96 15.37 18.10
N ASP A 273 -11.69 15.72 17.93
CA ASP A 273 -11.05 16.80 18.70
C ASP A 273 -11.36 18.20 18.18
N LEU A 274 -12.04 18.28 17.01
CA LEU A 274 -12.48 19.52 16.36
C LEU A 274 -11.34 20.51 16.05
N SER A 275 -10.11 20.03 15.93
CA SER A 275 -8.92 20.85 15.69
C SER A 275 -8.33 20.59 14.30
N VAL A 276 -7.68 21.64 13.76
CA VAL A 276 -6.81 21.54 12.59
C VAL A 276 -5.45 22.07 12.99
N ASN A 277 -4.42 21.23 12.88
CA ASN A 277 -3.05 21.59 13.16
C ASN A 277 -2.30 21.87 11.86
N MET A 278 -1.38 22.84 11.91
CA MET A 278 -0.54 23.26 10.80
C MET A 278 0.93 23.07 11.19
N TRP A 279 1.65 22.29 10.39
CA TRP A 279 2.99 21.79 10.70
C TRP A 279 3.98 22.30 9.67
N ALA A 280 5.07 22.93 10.11
CA ALA A 280 6.17 23.27 9.22
C ALA A 280 6.91 21.99 8.81
N VAL A 281 7.14 21.80 7.51
CA VAL A 281 7.83 20.63 6.96
C VAL A 281 9.31 20.97 6.77
N ASP A 282 10.17 20.27 7.51
CA ASP A 282 11.63 20.27 7.31
C ASP A 282 12.13 18.84 7.12
N ALA A 283 12.35 18.45 5.87
CA ALA A 283 12.82 17.13 5.50
C ALA A 283 14.35 16.98 5.51
N GLY A 284 15.10 18.08 5.68
CA GLY A 284 16.56 18.09 5.59
C GLY A 284 17.27 17.18 6.61
N PRO A 285 16.89 17.20 7.91
CA PRO A 285 17.43 16.28 8.90
C PRO A 285 17.16 14.80 8.55
N LEU A 286 15.94 14.48 8.12
CA LEU A 286 15.56 13.13 7.72
C LEU A 286 16.37 12.64 6.52
N GLY A 287 16.51 13.47 5.48
CA GLY A 287 17.31 13.16 4.31
C GLY A 287 18.77 12.85 4.66
N ARG A 288 19.36 13.59 5.61
CA ARG A 288 20.72 13.31 6.10
C ARG A 288 20.82 12.00 6.88
N ALA A 289 19.83 11.70 7.71
CA ALA A 289 19.77 10.44 8.46
C ALA A 289 19.65 9.23 7.51
N ALA A 290 18.74 9.29 6.55
CA ALA A 290 18.57 8.27 5.52
C ALA A 290 19.85 8.06 4.68
N GLN A 291 20.50 9.15 4.26
CA GLN A 291 21.77 9.07 3.53
C GLN A 291 22.92 8.48 4.36
N ALA A 292 22.98 8.79 5.66
CA ALA A 292 23.98 8.23 6.56
C ALA A 292 23.79 6.72 6.73
N SER A 293 22.55 6.29 7.02
CA SER A 293 22.17 4.88 7.13
C SER A 293 22.57 4.06 5.89
N ARG A 294 22.31 4.58 4.69
CA ARG A 294 22.68 3.90 3.41
C ARG A 294 24.18 3.73 3.19
N ARG A 295 25.02 4.52 3.86
CA ARG A 295 26.49 4.39 3.78
C ARG A 295 27.03 3.35 4.76
N GLU A 296 26.23 2.94 5.73
CA GLU A 296 26.59 1.89 6.69
C GLU A 296 26.43 0.52 6.01
N GLY A 297 27.52 -0.26 5.98
CA GLY A 297 27.68 -1.43 5.11
C GLY A 297 26.56 -2.46 5.18
N GLU A 298 26.51 -3.29 6.23
CA GLU A 298 25.56 -4.40 6.36
C GLU A 298 24.07 -3.97 6.50
N GLY A 299 23.77 -2.68 6.39
CA GLY A 299 22.43 -2.10 6.42
C GLY A 299 21.76 -2.13 7.79
N PRO A 300 20.75 -1.28 8.04
CA PRO A 300 20.08 -1.13 9.34
C PRO A 300 19.12 -2.28 9.69
N PHE A 301 18.89 -3.21 8.76
CA PHE A 301 17.83 -4.22 8.86
C PHE A 301 18.11 -5.28 9.92
N ALA A 302 19.37 -5.63 10.17
CA ALA A 302 19.73 -6.57 11.22
C ALA A 302 19.31 -6.07 12.61
N ASP A 303 19.33 -4.74 12.82
CA ASP A 303 18.93 -4.12 14.08
C ASP A 303 17.41 -4.12 14.30
N GLN A 304 16.63 -4.39 13.25
CA GLN A 304 15.18 -4.60 13.35
C GLN A 304 14.80 -6.03 13.75
N LEU A 305 15.75 -6.98 13.71
CA LEU A 305 15.50 -8.35 14.18
C LEU A 305 15.35 -8.38 15.70
N GLU A 306 14.69 -9.40 16.23
CA GLU A 306 14.59 -9.57 17.67
C GLU A 306 15.98 -9.77 18.29
N GLY A 307 16.30 -8.97 19.31
CA GLY A 307 17.65 -8.89 19.89
C GLY A 307 18.67 -8.09 19.06
N GLY A 308 18.27 -7.52 17.91
CA GLY A 308 19.09 -6.67 17.06
C GLY A 308 20.27 -7.38 16.40
N ARG A 309 21.21 -6.60 15.86
CA ARG A 309 22.41 -7.15 15.23
C ARG A 309 23.23 -7.96 16.24
N GLY A 310 23.55 -9.19 15.86
CA GLY A 310 24.29 -10.11 16.72
C GLY A 310 23.42 -10.81 17.78
N GLY A 311 22.12 -10.50 17.84
CA GLY A 311 21.13 -11.22 18.63
C GLY A 311 20.99 -12.68 18.20
N GLU A 312 20.16 -13.43 18.92
CA GLU A 312 19.89 -14.85 18.61
C GLU A 312 19.25 -15.01 17.24
N ALA A 313 18.14 -14.31 16.96
CA ALA A 313 17.47 -14.36 15.66
C ALA A 313 18.39 -13.95 14.49
N HIS A 314 19.28 -12.96 14.69
CA HIS A 314 20.26 -12.60 13.67
C HIS A 314 21.27 -13.73 13.44
N ARG A 315 21.79 -14.36 14.51
CA ARG A 315 22.74 -15.48 14.39
C ARG A 315 22.11 -16.69 13.71
N GLU A 316 20.88 -17.04 14.07
CA GLU A 316 20.14 -18.12 13.42
C GLU A 316 19.92 -17.85 11.92
N LEU A 317 19.55 -16.61 11.56
CA LEU A 317 19.43 -16.19 10.16
C LEU A 317 20.73 -16.37 9.41
N VAL A 318 21.85 -15.93 9.99
CA VAL A 318 23.18 -16.13 9.39
C VAL A 318 23.50 -17.62 9.25
N ASP A 319 23.25 -18.42 10.29
CA ASP A 319 23.53 -19.87 10.29
C ASP A 319 22.70 -20.59 9.21
N TYR A 320 21.40 -20.32 9.10
CA TYR A 320 20.56 -20.90 8.05
C TYR A 320 20.97 -20.46 6.64
N PHE A 321 21.36 -19.19 6.48
CA PHE A 321 21.85 -18.67 5.20
C PHE A 321 23.12 -19.40 4.73
N TYR A 322 24.08 -19.66 5.64
CA TYR A 322 25.27 -20.43 5.32
C TYR A 322 24.98 -21.93 5.19
N TYR A 323 24.12 -22.49 6.04
CA TYR A 323 23.72 -23.89 5.96
C TYR A 323 23.08 -24.20 4.61
N CYS A 324 22.23 -23.31 4.09
CA CYS A 324 21.64 -23.42 2.76
C CYS A 324 22.70 -23.52 1.65
N GLN A 325 23.74 -22.70 1.70
CA GLN A 325 24.86 -22.76 0.73
C GLN A 325 25.59 -24.11 0.78
N LEU A 326 25.80 -24.65 1.98
CA LEU A 326 26.45 -25.94 2.16
C LEU A 326 25.56 -27.08 1.64
N ARG A 327 24.25 -27.03 1.93
CA ARG A 327 23.27 -28.03 1.48
C ARG A 327 23.14 -28.07 -0.03
N ALA A 328 23.18 -26.91 -0.70
CA ALA A 328 23.08 -26.80 -2.16
C ALA A 328 24.23 -27.53 -2.91
N GLN A 329 25.36 -27.80 -2.23
CA GLN A 329 26.49 -28.55 -2.78
C GLN A 329 26.34 -30.07 -2.63
N GLY A 330 25.24 -30.53 -2.01
CA GLY A 330 25.00 -31.92 -1.66
C GLY A 330 25.39 -32.22 -0.21
N GLU A 331 24.54 -32.97 0.49
CA GLU A 331 24.79 -33.36 1.87
C GLU A 331 25.94 -34.37 1.97
N ASP A 332 26.02 -35.30 1.00
CA ASP A 332 27.04 -36.37 0.94
C ASP A 332 28.30 -36.01 0.14
N THR A 333 28.48 -34.74 -0.23
CA THR A 333 29.67 -34.33 -1.01
C THR A 333 30.96 -34.50 -0.21
N THR A 334 31.97 -35.09 -0.85
CA THR A 334 33.34 -35.16 -0.33
C THR A 334 34.23 -34.03 -0.86
N GLU A 335 33.69 -33.16 -1.72
CA GLU A 335 34.39 -32.00 -2.25
C GLU A 335 34.50 -30.89 -1.19
N GLU A 336 35.46 -29.98 -1.37
CA GLU A 336 35.64 -28.83 -0.48
C GLU A 336 34.41 -27.91 -0.56
N ARG A 337 33.76 -27.70 0.59
CA ARG A 337 32.58 -26.84 0.66
C ARG A 337 32.97 -25.37 0.56
N ARG A 338 32.30 -24.63 -0.32
CA ARG A 338 32.53 -23.19 -0.53
C ARG A 338 31.32 -22.38 -0.10
N ALA A 339 31.53 -21.38 0.75
CA ALA A 339 30.52 -20.39 1.12
C ALA A 339 30.80 -19.10 0.34
N GLU A 340 30.14 -18.95 -0.82
CA GLU A 340 30.34 -17.81 -1.73
C GLU A 340 29.62 -16.54 -1.25
N GLY A 341 28.86 -16.62 -0.15
CA GLY A 341 28.12 -15.49 0.42
C GLY A 341 26.85 -15.13 -0.35
N ARG A 342 26.37 -16.04 -1.19
CA ARG A 342 25.17 -15.88 -2.03
C ARG A 342 24.32 -17.14 -2.01
N VAL A 343 23.00 -16.98 -2.05
CA VAL A 343 22.01 -18.07 -2.14
C VAL A 343 21.16 -17.89 -3.39
N LYS A 344 20.79 -19.00 -4.04
CA LYS A 344 19.90 -18.98 -5.21
C LYS A 344 18.47 -18.62 -4.81
N LEU A 345 17.74 -17.93 -5.68
CA LEU A 345 16.37 -17.49 -5.37
C LEU A 345 15.41 -18.65 -5.08
N ALA A 346 15.66 -19.84 -5.63
CA ALA A 346 14.89 -21.05 -5.36
C ALA A 346 14.95 -21.51 -3.88
N GLU A 347 15.94 -21.04 -3.12
CA GLU A 347 16.11 -21.38 -1.71
C GLU A 347 15.40 -20.39 -0.77
N LEU A 348 14.90 -19.25 -1.27
CA LEU A 348 14.21 -18.25 -0.45
C LEU A 348 13.05 -18.83 0.37
N PRO A 349 12.16 -19.70 -0.19
CA PRO A 349 11.07 -20.27 0.60
C PRO A 349 11.58 -21.13 1.76
N ASN A 350 12.65 -21.89 1.53
CA ASN A 350 13.25 -22.75 2.57
C ASN A 350 13.85 -21.91 3.69
N LEU A 351 14.56 -20.83 3.35
CA LEU A 351 15.15 -19.91 4.33
C LEU A 351 14.08 -19.19 5.16
N MET A 352 13.03 -18.68 4.51
CA MET A 352 11.92 -18.03 5.21
C MET A 352 11.26 -18.99 6.21
N ARG A 353 10.96 -20.21 5.76
CA ARG A 353 10.30 -21.26 6.57
C ARG A 353 11.18 -21.74 7.73
N ALA A 354 12.50 -21.84 7.52
CA ALA A 354 13.46 -22.17 8.58
C ALA A 354 13.50 -21.11 9.69
N LEU A 355 13.21 -19.85 9.35
CA LEU A 355 13.14 -18.71 10.26
C LEU A 355 11.75 -18.47 10.85
N GLY A 356 10.84 -19.45 10.73
CA GLY A 356 9.48 -19.36 11.27
C GLY A 356 8.52 -18.47 10.48
N HIS A 357 8.90 -18.00 9.29
CA HIS A 357 7.99 -17.30 8.38
C HIS A 357 7.51 -18.23 7.28
N TYR A 358 6.19 -18.43 7.19
CA TYR A 358 5.56 -19.35 6.23
C TYR A 358 4.83 -18.56 5.12
N PRO A 359 5.55 -18.05 4.11
CA PRO A 359 4.94 -17.30 3.02
C PRO A 359 4.07 -18.21 2.16
N SER A 360 2.99 -17.63 1.63
CA SER A 360 2.16 -18.24 0.59
C SER A 360 2.95 -18.34 -0.73
N GLU A 361 2.53 -19.19 -1.66
CA GLU A 361 3.20 -19.33 -2.97
C GLU A 361 3.14 -18.04 -3.80
N ALA A 362 2.06 -17.26 -3.67
CA ALA A 362 1.98 -15.91 -4.23
C ALA A 362 3.02 -14.97 -3.58
N ALA A 363 3.16 -14.99 -2.26
CA ALA A 363 4.17 -14.18 -1.56
C ALA A 363 5.61 -14.60 -1.92
N VAL A 364 5.85 -15.91 -2.11
CA VAL A 364 7.12 -16.43 -2.63
C VAL A 364 7.42 -15.87 -4.02
N ALA A 365 6.44 -15.91 -4.93
CA ALA A 365 6.62 -15.37 -6.28
C ALA A 365 6.92 -13.87 -6.25
N GLU A 366 6.29 -13.12 -5.35
CA GLU A 366 6.55 -11.70 -5.12
C GLU A 366 7.96 -11.43 -4.59
N MET A 367 8.41 -12.17 -3.58
CA MET A 367 9.78 -12.08 -3.05
C MET A 367 10.84 -12.37 -4.12
N VAL A 368 10.63 -13.43 -4.91
CA VAL A 368 11.51 -13.79 -6.02
C VAL A 368 11.52 -12.70 -7.08
N ALA A 369 10.35 -12.16 -7.45
CA ALA A 369 10.23 -11.09 -8.43
C ALA A 369 10.92 -9.79 -7.96
N GLU A 370 10.73 -9.40 -6.70
CA GLU A 370 11.38 -8.23 -6.11
C GLU A 370 12.89 -8.31 -6.25
N VAL A 371 13.50 -9.43 -5.88
CA VAL A 371 14.96 -9.59 -5.99
C VAL A 371 15.40 -9.67 -7.44
N LYS A 372 14.74 -10.53 -8.24
CA LYS A 372 15.09 -10.80 -9.63
C LYS A 372 15.09 -9.56 -10.50
N TYR A 373 14.11 -8.67 -10.30
CA TYR A 373 13.93 -7.46 -11.12
C TYR A 373 14.42 -6.18 -10.43
N SER A 374 15.02 -6.26 -9.24
CA SER A 374 15.45 -5.10 -8.45
C SER A 374 16.37 -4.10 -9.16
N ARG A 375 17.14 -4.54 -10.15
CA ARG A 375 18.06 -3.70 -10.96
C ARG A 375 17.67 -3.66 -12.43
N PHE A 376 16.64 -4.40 -12.84
CA PHE A 376 16.34 -4.63 -14.24
C PHE A 376 15.99 -3.33 -14.99
N THR A 377 15.23 -2.43 -14.36
CA THR A 377 14.88 -1.14 -14.97
C THR A 377 16.11 -0.26 -15.25
N ALA A 378 17.13 -0.33 -14.41
CA ALA A 378 18.34 0.49 -14.54
C ALA A 378 19.44 -0.17 -15.39
N THR A 379 19.62 -1.49 -15.29
CA THR A 379 20.75 -2.20 -15.92
C THR A 379 20.33 -3.17 -17.04
N GLY A 380 19.05 -3.51 -17.14
CA GLY A 380 18.56 -4.59 -18.01
C GLY A 380 18.93 -6.00 -17.52
N GLU A 381 19.59 -6.13 -16.37
CA GLU A 381 20.06 -7.41 -15.84
C GLU A 381 19.10 -7.96 -14.79
N VAL A 382 18.87 -9.28 -14.84
CA VAL A 382 18.11 -10.01 -13.81
C VAL A 382 19.06 -10.67 -12.82
N LEU A 383 18.67 -10.69 -11.55
CA LEU A 383 19.41 -11.39 -10.50
C LEU A 383 18.87 -12.81 -10.31
N GLU A 384 19.77 -13.77 -10.10
CA GLU A 384 19.43 -15.18 -9.81
C GLU A 384 19.86 -15.63 -8.41
N ASP A 385 20.54 -14.75 -7.68
CA ASP A 385 20.99 -14.98 -6.32
C ASP A 385 20.91 -13.71 -5.47
N LEU A 386 20.99 -13.91 -4.15
CA LEU A 386 20.88 -12.87 -3.14
C LEU A 386 22.01 -13.03 -2.12
N ASP A 387 22.59 -11.92 -1.69
CA ASP A 387 23.59 -11.89 -0.62
C ASP A 387 22.93 -11.79 0.77
N LEU A 388 23.73 -11.95 1.82
CA LEU A 388 23.22 -11.95 3.20
C LEU A 388 22.53 -10.62 3.57
N PRO A 389 23.11 -9.42 3.34
CA PRO A 389 22.43 -8.16 3.64
C PRO A 389 21.12 -7.99 2.87
N GLY A 390 21.10 -8.39 1.60
CA GLY A 390 19.89 -8.40 0.78
C GLY A 390 18.82 -9.34 1.34
N PHE A 391 19.21 -10.52 1.84
CA PHE A 391 18.29 -11.46 2.47
C PHE A 391 17.76 -10.96 3.81
N VAL A 392 18.60 -10.37 4.68
CA VAL A 392 18.14 -9.76 5.94
C VAL A 392 17.09 -8.68 5.68
N ARG A 393 17.34 -7.80 4.70
CA ARG A 393 16.36 -6.78 4.28
C ARG A 393 15.07 -7.41 3.77
N LEU A 394 15.16 -8.39 2.87
CA LEU A 394 13.99 -9.07 2.32
C LEU A 394 13.16 -9.72 3.44
N PHE A 395 13.82 -10.42 4.36
CA PHE A 395 13.18 -11.07 5.50
C PHE A 395 12.45 -10.05 6.39
N VAL A 396 13.10 -8.95 6.78
CA VAL A 396 12.49 -7.91 7.63
C VAL A 396 11.27 -7.26 6.95
N ASN A 397 11.36 -7.01 5.65
CA ASN A 397 10.28 -6.38 4.90
C ASN A 397 9.09 -7.30 4.67
N HIS A 398 9.32 -8.61 4.46
CA HIS A 398 8.25 -9.57 4.14
C HIS A 398 7.69 -10.31 5.35
N ARG A 399 8.45 -10.44 6.46
CA ARG A 399 7.94 -11.08 7.67
C ARG A 399 6.70 -10.34 8.20
N PRO A 400 5.69 -11.06 8.71
CA PRO A 400 4.50 -10.45 9.27
C PRO A 400 4.87 -9.59 10.48
N VAL A 401 4.21 -8.43 10.61
CA VAL A 401 4.33 -7.60 11.82
C VAL A 401 3.47 -8.17 12.94
N LEU A 402 2.30 -8.69 12.57
CA LEU A 402 1.34 -9.33 13.46
C LEU A 402 1.31 -10.82 13.14
N PRO A 403 1.66 -11.71 14.09
CA PRO A 403 1.57 -13.15 13.85
C PRO A 403 0.11 -13.60 13.71
N VAL A 404 -0.09 -14.77 13.12
CA VAL A 404 -1.43 -15.37 12.99
C VAL A 404 -1.95 -15.77 14.38
N GLY A 405 -2.75 -14.90 14.98
CA GLY A 405 -3.45 -15.17 16.24
C GLY A 405 -4.78 -15.92 16.08
N THR A 406 -5.38 -16.28 17.21
CA THR A 406 -6.67 -16.99 17.32
C THR A 406 -7.82 -16.27 16.61
N ALA A 407 -7.90 -14.95 16.73
CA ALA A 407 -8.89 -14.11 16.05
C ALA A 407 -8.85 -14.23 14.51
N HIS A 408 -7.68 -14.50 13.92
CA HIS A 408 -7.58 -14.74 12.48
C HIS A 408 -8.23 -16.07 12.10
N ILE A 409 -8.02 -17.12 12.90
CA ILE A 409 -8.62 -18.44 12.69
C ILE A 409 -10.14 -18.36 12.84
N GLU A 410 -10.63 -17.66 13.87
CA GLU A 410 -12.06 -17.41 14.07
C GLU A 410 -12.69 -16.70 12.88
N ARG A 411 -12.09 -15.59 12.42
CA ARG A 411 -12.54 -14.88 11.23
C ARG A 411 -12.56 -15.77 9.98
N ALA A 412 -11.57 -16.65 9.82
CA ALA A 412 -11.52 -17.60 8.71
C ALA A 412 -12.66 -18.62 8.76
N PHE A 413 -12.96 -19.19 9.93
CA PHE A 413 -14.07 -20.14 10.09
C PHE A 413 -15.44 -19.49 9.86
N VAL A 414 -15.64 -18.25 10.32
CA VAL A 414 -16.84 -17.48 10.02
C VAL A 414 -16.97 -17.27 8.51
N ALA A 415 -15.90 -16.88 7.83
CA ALA A 415 -15.91 -16.68 6.38
C ALA A 415 -16.19 -17.98 5.59
N LEU A 416 -15.60 -19.11 6.00
CA LEU A 416 -15.77 -20.40 5.33
C LEU A 416 -17.13 -21.07 5.61
N SER A 417 -17.76 -20.76 6.74
CA SER A 417 -19.09 -21.26 7.14
C SER A 417 -20.26 -20.42 6.62
N ALA A 418 -19.97 -19.33 5.89
CA ALA A 418 -20.98 -18.40 5.39
C ALA A 418 -22.05 -19.05 4.49
N ASP A 419 -21.68 -20.09 3.74
CA ASP A 419 -22.61 -20.84 2.87
C ASP A 419 -23.44 -21.89 3.61
N GLU A 420 -23.10 -22.21 4.87
CA GLU A 420 -23.84 -23.16 5.72
C GLU A 420 -24.79 -22.43 6.69
N TYR A 421 -24.27 -22.06 7.87
CA TYR A 421 -25.04 -21.42 8.95
C TYR A 421 -24.43 -20.09 9.41
N GLY A 422 -23.21 -19.77 8.98
CA GLY A 422 -22.47 -18.58 9.40
C GLY A 422 -22.13 -18.51 10.90
N ASP A 423 -22.23 -19.64 11.61
CA ASP A 423 -21.98 -19.73 13.06
C ASP A 423 -20.51 -20.03 13.41
N GLY A 424 -19.62 -20.05 12.41
CA GLY A 424 -18.19 -20.33 12.60
C GLY A 424 -17.87 -21.80 12.83
N ARG A 425 -18.81 -22.72 12.56
CA ARG A 425 -18.58 -24.18 12.66
C ARG A 425 -18.61 -24.80 11.27
N LEU A 426 -17.73 -25.76 11.04
CA LEU A 426 -17.56 -26.42 9.75
C LEU A 426 -17.58 -27.93 9.90
N GLY A 427 -18.31 -28.61 9.02
CA GLY A 427 -18.13 -30.06 8.88
C GLY A 427 -16.74 -30.39 8.36
N TRP A 428 -16.13 -31.49 8.85
CA TRP A 428 -14.79 -31.91 8.42
C TRP A 428 -14.65 -31.98 6.90
N ARG A 429 -15.64 -32.56 6.21
CA ARG A 429 -15.66 -32.66 4.75
C ARG A 429 -15.66 -31.30 4.06
N HIS A 430 -16.37 -30.32 4.61
CA HIS A 430 -16.43 -28.96 4.05
C HIS A 430 -15.09 -28.24 4.25
N LEU A 431 -14.48 -28.35 5.43
CA LEU A 431 -13.14 -27.81 5.68
C LEU A 431 -12.10 -28.40 4.72
N MET A 432 -12.08 -29.72 4.56
CA MET A 432 -11.18 -30.39 3.61
C MET A 432 -11.44 -29.96 2.18
N ASN A 433 -12.70 -29.77 1.80
CA ASN A 433 -13.07 -29.28 0.48
C ASN A 433 -12.63 -27.83 0.27
N ALA A 434 -12.75 -26.96 1.28
CA ALA A 434 -12.29 -25.58 1.24
C ALA A 434 -10.78 -25.51 1.05
N LEU A 435 -10.00 -26.25 1.85
CA LEU A 435 -8.53 -26.30 1.77
C LEU A 435 -8.01 -26.79 0.41
N ARG A 436 -8.79 -27.62 -0.29
CA ARG A 436 -8.43 -28.17 -1.60
C ARG A 436 -8.83 -27.28 -2.78
N ASN A 437 -9.83 -26.41 -2.61
CA ASN A 437 -10.46 -25.73 -3.75
C ASN A 437 -10.43 -24.20 -3.67
N ALA A 438 -10.31 -23.63 -2.46
CA ALA A 438 -10.26 -22.19 -2.25
C ALA A 438 -8.81 -21.70 -2.12
N GLY A 439 -8.58 -20.43 -2.48
CA GLY A 439 -7.27 -19.77 -2.31
C GLY A 439 -6.11 -20.52 -2.98
N GLU A 440 -4.98 -20.59 -2.26
CA GLU A 440 -3.86 -21.45 -2.61
C GLU A 440 -4.16 -22.89 -2.23
N ARG A 441 -4.37 -23.72 -3.25
CA ARG A 441 -4.91 -25.07 -3.09
C ARG A 441 -3.85 -26.01 -2.54
N LEU A 442 -4.20 -26.74 -1.49
CA LEU A 442 -3.42 -27.88 -1.04
C LEU A 442 -3.75 -29.09 -1.91
N SER A 443 -2.71 -29.77 -2.41
CA SER A 443 -2.90 -31.04 -3.10
C SER A 443 -3.42 -32.09 -2.12
N GLU A 444 -4.04 -33.16 -2.63
CA GLU A 444 -4.55 -34.23 -1.77
C GLU A 444 -3.42 -34.94 -1.01
N GLU A 445 -2.24 -35.03 -1.63
CA GLU A 445 -1.04 -35.60 -1.01
C GLU A 445 -0.48 -34.66 0.07
N ASP A 446 -0.36 -33.36 -0.22
CA ASP A 446 0.13 -32.38 0.75
C ASP A 446 -0.78 -32.30 1.96
N LEU A 447 -2.10 -32.20 1.74
CA LEU A 447 -3.07 -32.14 2.82
C LEU A 447 -3.02 -33.40 3.69
N LYS A 448 -2.91 -34.58 3.07
CA LYS A 448 -2.76 -35.84 3.81
C LYS A 448 -1.49 -35.87 4.64
N ASN A 449 -0.36 -35.42 4.07
CA ASN A 449 0.91 -35.36 4.78
C ASN A 449 0.87 -34.36 5.94
N CYS A 450 0.29 -33.17 5.74
CA CYS A 450 0.08 -32.19 6.79
C CYS A 450 -0.75 -32.77 7.94
N LEU A 451 -1.89 -33.39 7.64
CA LEU A 451 -2.75 -33.99 8.67
C LEU A 451 -2.06 -35.17 9.37
N GLN A 452 -1.32 -35.99 8.64
CA GLN A 452 -0.54 -37.09 9.22
C GLN A 452 0.51 -36.56 10.22
N SER A 453 1.16 -35.45 9.91
CA SER A 453 2.14 -34.79 10.80
C SER A 453 1.49 -34.13 12.00
N LEU A 454 0.31 -33.52 11.84
CA LEU A 454 -0.38 -32.77 12.89
C LEU A 454 -1.11 -33.70 13.89
N VAL A 455 -1.88 -34.66 13.38
CA VAL A 455 -2.81 -35.45 14.22
C VAL A 455 -2.58 -36.96 14.15
N GLY A 456 -1.67 -37.43 13.29
CA GLY A 456 -1.38 -38.86 13.10
C GLY A 456 -2.46 -39.63 12.33
N ASN A 457 -3.74 -39.52 12.70
CA ASN A 457 -4.84 -40.16 11.97
C ASN A 457 -5.99 -39.17 11.72
N ALA A 458 -6.09 -38.70 10.47
CA ALA A 458 -7.13 -37.74 10.08
C ALA A 458 -8.56 -38.31 10.16
N GLU A 459 -8.74 -39.62 10.03
CA GLU A 459 -10.07 -40.25 10.11
C GLU A 459 -10.62 -40.21 11.54
N GLU A 460 -9.75 -40.37 12.55
CA GLU A 460 -10.14 -40.24 13.95
C GLU A 460 -10.59 -38.81 14.29
N VAL A 461 -9.97 -37.80 13.68
CA VAL A 461 -10.39 -36.39 13.85
C VAL A 461 -11.77 -36.16 13.26
N ALA A 462 -12.05 -36.71 12.08
CA ALA A 462 -13.35 -36.60 11.44
C ALA A 462 -14.47 -37.25 12.26
N GLU A 463 -14.19 -38.38 12.92
CA GLU A 463 -15.12 -39.06 13.82
C GLU A 463 -15.30 -38.31 15.15
N ARG A 464 -14.20 -37.78 15.71
CA ARG A 464 -14.21 -37.05 16.98
C ARG A 464 -14.91 -35.69 16.87
N PHE A 465 -14.80 -35.02 15.71
CA PHE A 465 -15.36 -33.68 15.48
C PHE A 465 -16.23 -33.63 14.22
N PRO A 466 -17.52 -34.05 14.31
CA PRO A 466 -18.46 -33.95 13.19
C PRO A 466 -18.67 -32.50 12.73
N GLN A 467 -18.61 -31.56 13.67
CA GLN A 467 -18.53 -30.12 13.42
C GLN A 467 -17.36 -29.56 14.24
N LEU A 468 -16.53 -28.78 13.55
CA LEU A 468 -15.31 -28.21 14.09
C LEU A 468 -15.44 -26.69 14.12
N GLY A 469 -15.18 -26.09 15.28
CA GLY A 469 -15.03 -24.63 15.40
C GLY A 469 -13.56 -24.21 15.36
N ALA A 470 -13.33 -22.91 15.24
CA ALA A 470 -11.98 -22.33 15.21
C ALA A 470 -11.12 -22.73 16.42
N ARG A 471 -11.72 -22.77 17.62
CA ARG A 471 -11.03 -23.18 18.85
C ARG A 471 -10.54 -24.62 18.80
N GLN A 472 -11.44 -25.56 18.48
CA GLN A 472 -11.05 -26.97 18.37
C GLN A 472 -10.03 -27.18 17.26
N PHE A 473 -10.13 -26.44 16.15
CA PHE A 473 -9.13 -26.53 15.08
C PHE A 473 -7.74 -26.09 15.56
N ALA A 474 -7.65 -24.98 16.28
CA ALA A 474 -6.37 -24.48 16.75
C ALA A 474 -5.76 -25.35 17.87
N GLU A 475 -6.55 -25.75 18.86
CA GLU A 475 -6.07 -26.55 19.99
C GLU A 475 -5.83 -28.01 19.60
N ASP A 476 -6.84 -28.69 19.05
CA ASP A 476 -6.81 -30.15 18.83
C ASP A 476 -6.12 -30.55 17.51
N ILE A 477 -5.99 -29.65 16.53
CA ILE A 477 -5.40 -29.95 15.21
C ILE A 477 -4.10 -29.19 14.98
N LEU A 478 -4.04 -27.88 15.18
CA LEU A 478 -2.81 -27.11 14.99
C LEU A 478 -1.84 -27.22 16.18
N GLY A 479 -2.33 -27.62 17.36
CA GLY A 479 -1.52 -27.78 18.56
C GLY A 479 -1.10 -26.44 19.19
N PHE A 480 -1.93 -25.40 19.07
CA PHE A 480 -1.65 -24.12 19.72
C PHE A 480 -1.93 -24.23 21.23
N GLU A 481 -0.89 -24.09 22.06
CA GLU A 481 -0.95 -24.29 23.51
C GLU A 481 -1.60 -23.11 24.26
N ASP A 482 -1.55 -21.89 23.69
CA ASP A 482 -1.92 -20.64 24.37
C ASP A 482 -3.32 -20.11 24.03
N TYR A 483 -4.29 -20.98 23.69
CA TYR A 483 -5.65 -20.51 23.34
C TYR A 483 -6.37 -19.78 24.48
N GLU A 484 -5.87 -19.88 25.72
CA GLU A 484 -6.43 -19.23 26.92
C GLU A 484 -5.54 -18.17 27.58
N GLU A 485 -4.22 -18.10 27.31
CA GLU A 485 -3.29 -17.33 28.18
C GLU A 485 -2.72 -16.01 27.66
N ASP A 486 -2.77 -15.64 26.37
CA ASP A 486 -2.28 -14.30 25.99
C ASP A 486 -2.97 -13.67 24.77
N GLY A 487 -3.46 -12.43 24.96
CA GLY A 487 -3.87 -11.54 23.86
C GLY A 487 -4.85 -10.44 24.25
N SER A 488 -5.63 -10.61 25.33
CA SER A 488 -6.75 -9.71 25.63
C SER A 488 -6.40 -8.44 26.42
N GLN A 489 -5.13 -8.13 26.70
CA GLN A 489 -4.81 -6.89 27.43
C GLN A 489 -3.76 -5.97 26.78
N GLU A 490 -2.86 -6.47 25.93
CA GLU A 490 -1.91 -5.59 25.22
C GLU A 490 -2.27 -5.36 23.74
N PHE A 491 -3.02 -6.26 23.09
CA PHE A 491 -3.40 -6.12 21.66
C PHE A 491 -4.87 -5.75 21.43
N GLN A 492 -5.76 -5.93 22.43
CA GLN A 492 -7.15 -5.46 22.33
C GLN A 492 -7.26 -3.93 22.24
N GLN A 493 -6.30 -3.18 22.79
CA GLN A 493 -6.25 -1.71 22.58
C GLN A 493 -5.84 -1.31 21.15
N GLN A 494 -5.26 -2.23 20.35
CA GLN A 494 -5.02 -1.98 18.94
C GLN A 494 -6.20 -2.47 18.08
N GLU A 495 -6.74 -3.68 18.25
CA GLU A 495 -7.85 -4.15 17.38
C GLU A 495 -9.22 -3.51 17.68
N GLU A 496 -9.55 -3.15 18.93
CA GLU A 496 -10.85 -2.53 19.25
C GLU A 496 -11.00 -1.07 18.77
N GLY A 497 -9.91 -0.43 18.33
CA GLY A 497 -9.93 0.87 17.66
C GLY A 497 -10.37 0.80 16.18
N PHE A 498 -10.37 -0.39 15.58
CA PHE A 498 -10.63 -0.58 14.14
C PHE A 498 -12.06 -1.01 13.79
N GLY A 499 -12.97 -1.02 14.78
CA GLY A 499 -14.40 -1.23 14.55
C GLY A 499 -15.09 0.08 14.15
N VAL A 500 -15.64 0.14 12.93
CA VAL A 500 -16.69 1.11 12.60
C VAL A 500 -17.90 0.78 13.47
N GLY A 501 -18.01 1.45 14.62
CA GLY A 501 -19.17 1.34 15.50
C GLY A 501 -20.38 2.00 14.84
N ASP A 502 -21.24 1.19 14.23
CA ASP A 502 -22.66 1.47 14.15
C ASP A 502 -23.23 1.30 15.57
N GLU A 503 -23.31 2.41 16.33
CA GLU A 503 -24.21 2.49 17.48
C GLU A 503 -25.06 3.76 17.38
N GLU A 504 -26.29 3.59 16.86
CA GLU A 504 -27.42 4.40 17.28
C GLU A 504 -27.65 4.19 18.79
N GLY A 505 -27.55 5.25 19.59
CA GLY A 505 -27.88 5.15 21.01
C GLY A 505 -27.63 6.44 21.77
N ALA A 506 -28.70 7.22 21.93
CA ALA A 506 -28.78 8.39 22.80
C ALA A 506 -28.11 8.18 24.16
N TYR A 507 -27.47 9.22 24.74
CA TYR A 507 -27.73 9.72 26.09
C TYR A 507 -26.94 11.02 26.34
N TYR A 508 -27.70 12.10 26.58
CA TYR A 508 -27.41 13.43 27.16
C TYR A 508 -26.12 14.19 26.82
#